data_AF-K9Y818-F1
#
_entry.id   AF-K9Y818-F1
#
_cell.length_a   1.000
_cell.length_b   1.000
_cell.length_c   1.000
_cell.angle_alpha   90.00
_cell.angle_beta   90.00
_cell.angle_gamma   90.00
#
_symmetry.space_group_name_H-M   'P 1'
#
loop_
_entity.id
_entity.type
_entity.pdbx_description
1 polymer ?
#
loop_
_entity_poly.entity_id
_entity_poly.type
_entity_poly.pdbx_seq_one_letter_code
_entity_poly.pdbx_strand_id
1 'polypeptide(L)'
;MRQVQKHLIKKTHRQFAEIDRTAFASKNLFNSAVYICRQAFFNGTPIPSFNQLYHLLKTGKDYQALPTKVAQLVIKQVVRCFKSYFEAIKAYEKNSDNFFSRPKLPSYKDKTKGRNVLTYNSQAFSKKWLRQGFISPSGLSLKVPTNLKQIEEVRIIPKNNCYVLEAIYTVQEAQLLPQEKVAGVDIGLNNLATVGSSDPDFKPFIVDGKALKSCNQFYNKKKAKLQSQLPSNQFTSKKLEGLTLKRNNKVDYYLHTASRLIINQLLERGVGHLVIGKNENWKQNIEIGKRNNQNFTQIPHARFIDQLTYKAELVGIKVTLTEESYTSRCSFPDLEPIKKHTNYKGRRVKRGLFNSSSGQKINADLNGCLNILRKVVGDSIFDGKPIERLVVSPVRFQPYKA
;
A
#
# COMPACT_ATOMS: atom_id res chain seq x y z
N MET A 1 13.53 -6.65 -7.58
CA MET A 1 12.50 -5.83 -6.89
C MET A 1 12.97 -5.15 -5.59
N ARG A 2 12.64 -3.86 -5.39
CA ARG A 2 12.89 -3.11 -4.13
C ARG A 2 11.83 -3.41 -3.07
N GLN A 3 12.25 -3.77 -1.86
CA GLN A 3 11.42 -4.15 -0.72
C GLN A 3 11.69 -3.27 0.52
N VAL A 4 10.78 -3.29 1.49
CA VAL A 4 10.88 -2.49 2.71
C VAL A 4 10.49 -3.30 3.95
N GLN A 5 11.43 -3.44 4.89
CA GLN A 5 11.15 -3.91 6.25
C GLN A 5 10.86 -2.71 7.15
N LYS A 6 9.81 -2.80 7.98
CA LYS A 6 9.37 -1.70 8.84
C LYS A 6 9.45 -2.06 10.32
N HIS A 7 9.93 -1.12 11.12
CA HIS A 7 9.99 -1.22 12.57
C HIS A 7 9.34 0.00 13.21
N LEU A 8 8.42 -0.22 14.15
CA LEU A 8 7.70 0.83 14.83
C LEU A 8 8.44 1.26 16.11
N ILE A 9 8.85 2.52 16.17
CA ILE A 9 9.49 3.12 17.34
C ILE A 9 8.46 4.01 18.05
N LYS A 10 7.89 3.49 19.14
CA LYS A 10 6.89 4.21 19.95
C LYS A 10 7.56 5.29 20.80
N LYS A 11 6.76 6.26 21.26
CA LYS A 11 7.19 7.31 22.22
C LYS A 11 7.81 6.79 23.51
N THR A 12 7.41 5.60 23.94
CA THR A 12 7.92 4.93 25.14
C THR A 12 9.29 4.27 24.93
N HIS A 13 9.80 4.25 23.70
CA HIS A 13 11.11 3.67 23.39
C HIS A 13 12.22 4.56 23.97
N ARG A 14 13.22 3.97 24.63
CA ARG A 14 14.30 4.69 25.31
C ARG A 14 15.00 5.72 24.41
N GLN A 15 15.24 5.36 23.16
CA GLN A 15 15.90 6.23 22.17
C GLN A 15 14.96 7.21 21.44
N PHE A 16 13.67 7.28 21.78
CA PHE A 16 12.73 8.14 21.06
C PHE A 16 13.12 9.62 21.12
N ALA A 17 13.53 10.11 22.30
CA ALA A 17 13.92 11.51 22.48
C ALA A 17 15.17 11.89 21.67
N GLU A 18 16.13 10.97 21.53
CA GLU A 18 17.30 11.16 20.68
C GLU A 18 16.90 11.30 19.22
N ILE A 19 16.11 10.34 18.71
CA ILE A 19 15.59 10.37 17.33
C ILE A 19 14.82 11.66 17.05
N ASP A 20 13.99 12.10 18.00
CA ASP A 20 13.18 13.30 17.84
C ASP A 20 14.02 14.57 17.73
N ARG A 21 15.09 14.70 18.54
CA ARG A 21 16.05 15.80 18.46
C ARG A 21 16.75 15.82 17.10
N THR A 22 17.24 14.66 16.63
CA THR A 22 17.90 14.55 15.32
C THR A 22 16.94 14.87 14.17
N ALA A 23 15.68 14.40 14.23
CA ALA A 23 14.66 14.70 13.22
C ALA A 23 14.24 16.18 13.23
N PHE A 24 14.33 16.86 14.37
CA PHE A 24 14.11 18.30 14.50
C PHE A 24 15.26 19.11 13.88
N ALA A 25 16.52 18.75 14.17
CA ALA A 25 17.69 19.37 13.54
C ALA A 25 17.65 19.20 12.01
N SER A 26 17.34 17.99 11.54
CA SER A 26 17.10 17.70 10.12
C SER A 26 15.99 18.58 9.51
N LYS A 27 14.92 18.85 10.26
CA LYS A 27 13.86 19.76 9.81
C LYS A 27 14.35 21.20 9.70
N ASN A 28 15.15 21.69 10.65
CA ASN A 28 15.70 23.04 10.57
C ASN A 28 16.62 23.20 9.37
N LEU A 29 17.54 22.25 9.18
CA LEU A 29 18.43 22.23 8.01
C LEU A 29 17.63 22.19 6.69
N PHE A 30 16.58 21.36 6.62
CA PHE A 30 15.67 21.32 5.48
C PHE A 30 15.03 22.69 5.21
N ASN A 31 14.49 23.34 6.25
CA ASN A 31 13.86 24.65 6.11
C ASN A 31 14.85 25.73 5.69
N SER A 32 16.09 25.72 6.21
CA SER A 32 17.14 26.66 5.82
C SER A 32 17.51 26.51 4.34
N ALA A 33 17.67 25.27 3.86
CA ALA A 33 17.93 25.01 2.45
C ALA A 33 16.74 25.41 1.56
N VAL A 34 15.50 25.11 1.97
CA VAL A 34 14.28 25.56 1.27
C VAL A 34 14.20 27.08 1.22
N TYR A 35 14.56 27.77 2.31
CA TYR A 35 14.57 29.23 2.35
C TYR A 35 15.49 29.79 1.27
N ILE A 36 16.74 29.33 1.21
CA ILE A 36 17.72 29.78 0.21
C ILE A 36 17.18 29.53 -1.21
N CYS A 37 16.67 28.33 -1.49
CA CYS A 37 16.09 28.01 -2.81
C CYS A 37 14.86 28.88 -3.15
N ARG A 38 14.02 29.20 -2.17
CA ARG A 38 12.84 30.07 -2.39
C ARG A 38 13.26 31.52 -2.64
N GLN A 39 14.26 32.04 -1.93
CA GLN A 39 14.79 33.38 -2.21
C GLN A 39 15.34 33.43 -3.64
N ALA A 40 16.10 32.42 -4.06
CA ALA A 40 16.58 32.35 -5.43
C ALA A 40 15.44 32.33 -6.46
N PHE A 41 14.41 31.51 -6.22
CA PHE A 41 13.21 31.42 -7.05
C PHE A 41 12.47 32.77 -7.17
N PHE A 42 12.23 33.46 -6.07
CA PHE A 42 11.51 34.73 -6.06
C PHE A 42 12.31 35.88 -6.67
N ASN A 43 13.64 35.83 -6.58
CA ASN A 43 14.54 36.82 -7.18
C ASN A 43 14.83 36.53 -8.67
N GLY A 44 14.21 35.51 -9.27
CA GLY A 44 14.46 35.15 -10.68
C GLY A 44 15.85 34.57 -10.95
N THR A 45 16.55 34.12 -9.92
CA THR A 45 17.91 33.54 -10.04
C THR A 45 17.86 32.01 -10.09
N PRO A 46 18.89 31.35 -10.67
CA PRO A 46 18.96 29.90 -10.69
C PRO A 46 18.89 29.29 -9.29
N ILE A 47 18.12 28.20 -9.12
CA ILE A 47 18.06 27.48 -7.85
C ILE A 47 19.45 26.91 -7.52
N PRO A 48 19.97 27.17 -6.30
CA PRO A 48 21.28 26.68 -5.92
C PRO A 48 21.41 25.16 -6.02
N SER A 49 22.54 24.73 -6.58
CA SER A 49 22.94 23.33 -6.65
C SER A 49 23.20 22.75 -5.25
N PHE A 50 23.31 21.41 -5.19
CA PHE A 50 23.70 20.71 -3.97
C PHE A 50 25.01 21.26 -3.38
N ASN A 51 26.02 21.51 -4.21
CA ASN A 51 27.33 21.98 -3.75
C ASN A 51 27.23 23.38 -3.14
N GLN A 52 26.51 24.30 -3.80
CA GLN A 52 26.30 25.65 -3.27
C GLN A 52 25.58 25.61 -1.92
N LEU A 53 24.47 24.86 -1.82
CA LEU A 53 23.75 24.69 -0.55
C LEU A 53 24.63 24.05 0.54
N TYR A 54 25.44 23.05 0.18
CA TYR A 54 26.38 22.42 1.10
C TYR A 54 27.38 23.43 1.67
N HIS A 55 28.03 24.23 0.83
CA HIS A 55 29.01 25.22 1.29
C HIS A 55 28.38 26.32 2.14
N LEU A 56 27.15 26.73 1.83
CA LEU A 56 26.41 27.73 2.61
C LEU A 56 25.97 27.21 3.99
N LEU A 57 25.65 25.92 4.12
CA LEU A 57 25.01 25.37 5.31
C LEU A 57 25.93 24.50 6.18
N LYS A 58 27.09 24.05 5.69
CA LYS A 58 27.96 23.07 6.39
C LYS A 58 28.49 23.55 7.75
N THR A 59 28.64 24.85 7.94
CA THR A 59 29.11 25.46 9.21
C THR A 59 27.96 25.77 10.17
N GLY A 60 26.71 25.60 9.73
CA GLY A 60 25.54 25.90 10.55
C GLY A 60 25.28 24.85 11.63
N LYS A 61 24.73 25.29 12.76
CA LYS A 61 24.43 24.45 13.93
C LYS A 61 23.59 23.21 13.59
N ASP A 62 22.58 23.34 12.71
CA ASP A 62 21.68 22.24 12.38
C ASP A 62 22.34 21.21 11.45
N TYR A 63 23.34 21.62 10.65
CA TYR A 63 24.16 20.71 9.87
C TYR A 63 25.10 19.92 10.78
N GLN A 64 25.80 20.60 11.69
CA GLN A 64 26.75 20.00 12.63
C GLN A 64 26.07 19.12 13.69
N ALA A 65 24.78 19.34 13.98
CA ALA A 65 23.97 18.50 14.84
C ALA A 65 23.61 17.12 14.23
N LEU A 66 23.98 16.88 12.97
CA LEU A 66 23.73 15.63 12.25
C LEU A 66 25.07 15.01 11.82
N PRO A 67 25.15 13.68 11.68
CA PRO A 67 26.27 13.08 10.96
C PRO A 67 26.36 13.66 9.55
N THR A 68 27.57 13.99 9.09
CA THR A 68 27.83 14.67 7.81
C THR A 68 27.06 14.07 6.64
N LYS A 69 27.03 12.73 6.52
CA LYS A 69 26.33 12.02 5.44
C LYS A 69 24.81 12.21 5.51
N VAL A 70 24.24 12.24 6.72
CA VAL A 70 22.81 12.46 6.94
C VAL A 70 22.46 13.92 6.60
N ALA A 71 23.27 14.88 7.02
CA ALA A 71 23.08 16.29 6.71
C ALA A 71 23.11 16.56 5.19
N GLN A 72 24.07 15.96 4.47
CA GLN A 72 24.11 16.04 3.01
C GLN A 72 22.87 15.44 2.35
N LEU A 73 22.34 14.33 2.87
CA LEU A 73 21.10 13.73 2.35
C LEU A 73 19.87 14.62 2.56
N VAL A 74 19.83 15.43 3.62
CA VAL A 74 18.79 16.46 3.82
C VAL A 74 18.88 17.53 2.72
N ILE A 75 20.08 18.01 2.38
CA ILE A 75 20.25 19.00 1.30
C ILE A 75 19.85 18.37 -0.05
N LYS A 76 20.28 17.14 -0.33
CA LYS A 76 19.87 16.40 -1.54
C LYS A 76 18.35 16.20 -1.63
N GLN A 77 17.68 16.01 -0.49
CA GLN A 77 16.22 15.94 -0.44
C GLN A 77 15.59 17.24 -0.95
N VAL A 78 16.09 18.40 -0.54
CA VAL A 78 15.58 19.71 -1.00
C VAL A 78 15.83 19.91 -2.48
N VAL A 79 17.04 19.63 -2.97
CA VAL A 79 17.37 19.70 -4.41
C VAL A 79 16.41 18.83 -5.24
N ARG A 80 16.13 17.60 -4.78
CA ARG A 80 15.15 16.72 -5.43
C ARG A 80 13.74 17.29 -5.41
N CYS A 81 13.31 17.90 -4.29
CA CYS A 81 11.99 18.52 -4.19
C CYS A 81 11.81 19.65 -5.22
N PHE A 82 12.83 20.51 -5.41
CA PHE A 82 12.77 21.58 -6.41
C PHE A 82 12.82 21.03 -7.84
N LYS A 83 13.66 20.02 -8.11
CA LYS A 83 13.69 19.34 -9.41
C LYS A 83 12.31 18.78 -9.79
N SER A 84 11.69 18.02 -8.88
CA SER A 84 10.36 17.44 -9.11
C SER A 84 9.27 18.51 -9.23
N TYR A 85 9.40 19.66 -8.55
CA TYR A 85 8.48 20.78 -8.73
C TYR A 85 8.54 21.34 -10.16
N PHE A 86 9.73 21.58 -10.71
CA PHE A 86 9.86 22.07 -12.08
C PHE A 86 9.39 21.06 -13.13
N GLU A 87 9.68 19.77 -12.93
CA GLU A 87 9.17 18.69 -13.78
C GLU A 87 7.63 18.66 -13.77
N ALA A 88 7.02 18.77 -12.58
CA ALA A 88 5.57 18.80 -12.43
C ALA A 88 4.95 20.06 -13.07
N ILE A 89 5.57 21.23 -12.94
CA ILE A 89 5.09 22.46 -13.56
C ILE A 89 5.13 22.35 -15.09
N LYS A 90 6.23 21.85 -15.67
CA LYS A 90 6.32 21.62 -17.13
C LYS A 90 5.25 20.65 -17.62
N ALA A 91 5.00 19.58 -16.87
CA ALA A 91 3.94 18.63 -17.20
C ALA A 91 2.55 19.25 -17.11
N TYR A 92 2.31 20.09 -16.09
CA TYR A 92 1.06 20.83 -15.91
C TYR A 92 0.81 21.84 -17.03
N GLU A 93 1.85 22.57 -17.46
CA GLU A 93 1.77 23.53 -18.58
C GLU A 93 1.50 22.83 -19.92
N LYS A 94 1.98 21.59 -20.07
CA LYS A 94 1.70 20.76 -21.26
C LYS A 94 0.28 20.21 -21.28
N ASN A 95 -0.22 19.72 -20.14
CA ASN A 95 -1.59 19.22 -20.01
C ASN A 95 -2.06 19.33 -18.56
N SER A 96 -2.94 20.30 -18.29
CA SER A 96 -3.49 20.58 -16.97
C SER A 96 -4.48 19.53 -16.48
N ASP A 97 -5.13 18.80 -17.38
CA ASP A 97 -6.21 17.86 -17.06
C ASP A 97 -5.70 16.61 -16.32
N ASN A 98 -4.40 16.33 -16.44
CA ASN A 98 -3.73 15.28 -15.67
C ASN A 98 -3.54 15.64 -14.19
N PHE A 99 -3.88 16.86 -13.77
CA PHE A 99 -3.66 17.36 -12.41
C PHE A 99 -4.94 17.91 -11.80
N PHE A 100 -5.23 17.48 -10.56
CA PHE A 100 -6.33 18.07 -9.78
C PHE A 100 -6.11 19.54 -9.39
N SER A 101 -4.86 20.01 -9.40
CA SER A 101 -4.50 21.39 -9.07
C SER A 101 -3.08 21.70 -9.55
N ARG A 102 -2.78 22.98 -9.77
CA ARG A 102 -1.43 23.44 -10.10
C ARG A 102 -0.40 22.98 -9.06
N PRO A 103 0.76 22.41 -9.47
CA PRO A 103 1.83 22.04 -8.56
C PRO A 103 2.28 23.21 -7.68
N LYS A 104 2.52 22.93 -6.40
CA LYS A 104 2.89 23.96 -5.41
C LYS A 104 4.40 23.95 -5.15
N LEU A 105 4.97 25.15 -5.03
CA LEU A 105 6.38 25.35 -4.68
C LEU A 105 6.70 24.64 -3.34
N PRO A 106 7.86 23.98 -3.19
CA PRO A 106 8.26 23.36 -1.93
C PRO A 106 8.13 24.32 -0.74
N SER A 107 7.46 23.85 0.30
CA SER A 107 7.10 24.64 1.48
C SER A 107 7.94 24.28 2.70
N TYR A 108 7.96 25.20 3.66
CA TYR A 108 8.57 24.96 4.97
C TYR A 108 7.78 23.93 5.76
N LYS A 109 8.49 23.13 6.55
CA LYS A 109 7.91 22.33 7.62
C LYS A 109 7.61 23.21 8.83
N ASP A 110 6.62 22.81 9.64
CA ASP A 110 6.22 23.54 10.84
C ASP A 110 7.43 23.85 11.76
N LYS A 111 7.48 25.09 12.27
CA LYS A 111 8.61 25.62 13.04
C LYS A 111 8.84 24.86 14.35
N THR A 112 7.79 24.40 15.02
CA THR A 112 7.87 23.81 16.37
C THR A 112 7.59 22.30 16.36
N LYS A 113 6.49 21.90 15.72
CA LYS A 113 5.98 20.53 15.65
C LYS A 113 6.55 19.75 14.46
N GLY A 114 7.15 20.45 13.48
CA GLY A 114 7.68 19.82 12.28
C GLY A 114 8.88 18.91 12.57
N ARG A 115 8.94 17.79 11.85
CA ARG A 115 10.07 16.85 11.83
C ARG A 115 10.37 16.47 10.37
N ASN A 116 11.63 16.18 10.08
CA ASN A 116 12.03 15.69 8.76
C ASN A 116 12.39 14.22 8.82
N VAL A 117 12.33 13.55 7.66
CA VAL A 117 12.80 12.19 7.52
C VAL A 117 14.32 12.16 7.70
N LEU A 118 14.82 11.20 8.46
CA LEU A 118 16.26 10.92 8.55
C LEU A 118 16.58 9.80 7.57
N THR A 119 17.42 10.09 6.59
CA THR A 119 17.85 9.11 5.59
C THR A 119 19.31 8.74 5.83
N TYR A 120 19.59 7.44 5.80
CA TYR A 120 20.91 6.86 5.99
C TYR A 120 21.18 5.94 4.80
N ASN A 121 22.12 6.32 3.94
CA ASN A 121 22.59 5.43 2.87
C ASN A 121 23.45 4.28 3.45
N SER A 122 23.89 3.37 2.59
CA SER A 122 24.74 2.22 2.93
C SER A 122 26.03 2.53 3.70
N GLN A 123 26.44 3.80 3.76
CA GLN A 123 27.63 4.25 4.48
C GLN A 123 27.31 5.03 5.77
N ALA A 124 26.03 5.21 6.11
CA ALA A 124 25.55 5.99 7.24
C ALA A 124 24.87 5.12 8.31
N PHE A 125 25.04 3.80 8.25
CA PHE A 125 24.71 2.86 9.31
C PHE A 125 25.80 1.79 9.45
N SER A 126 25.90 1.15 10.62
CA SER A 126 27.00 0.25 10.93
C SER A 126 26.86 -1.11 10.25
N LYS A 127 27.81 -1.44 9.35
CA LYS A 127 27.93 -2.78 8.74
C LYS A 127 28.29 -3.86 9.77
N LYS A 128 29.05 -3.51 10.82
CA LYS A 128 29.39 -4.43 11.92
C LYS A 128 28.13 -4.89 12.65
N TRP A 129 27.27 -3.94 13.06
CA TRP A 129 26.01 -4.25 13.72
C TRP A 129 25.04 -4.99 12.79
N LEU A 130 25.02 -4.66 11.50
CA LEU A 130 24.18 -5.36 10.53
C LEU A 130 24.52 -6.86 10.43
N ARG A 131 25.81 -7.21 10.41
CA ARG A 131 26.26 -8.61 10.44
C ARG A 131 25.80 -9.34 11.70
N GLN A 132 25.69 -8.63 12.82
CA GLN A 132 25.18 -9.13 14.10
C GLN A 132 23.64 -9.10 14.20
N GLY A 133 22.93 -8.76 13.11
CA GLY A 133 21.47 -8.76 13.08
C GLY A 133 20.83 -7.47 13.60
N PHE A 134 21.54 -6.33 13.60
CA PHE A 134 21.02 -5.05 14.06
C PHE A 134 21.23 -3.92 13.06
N ILE A 135 20.17 -3.13 12.84
CA ILE A 135 20.25 -1.84 12.17
C ILE A 135 20.67 -0.80 13.21
N SER A 136 21.84 -0.18 13.01
CA SER A 136 22.39 0.86 13.87
C SER A 136 22.76 2.09 13.03
N PRO A 137 21.87 3.09 12.93
CA PRO A 137 22.12 4.33 12.19
C PRO A 137 23.20 5.18 12.84
N SER A 138 24.02 5.86 12.03
CA SER A 138 25.07 6.76 12.53
C SER A 138 24.49 7.92 13.33
N GLY A 139 25.18 8.33 14.40
CA GLY A 139 24.75 9.43 15.27
C GLY A 139 23.53 9.14 16.13
N LEU A 140 23.07 7.89 16.22
CA LEU A 140 22.01 7.45 17.11
C LEU A 140 22.48 6.25 17.94
N SER A 141 22.07 6.19 19.19
CA SER A 141 22.25 5.01 20.07
C SER A 141 21.26 3.87 19.77
N LEU A 142 20.49 3.99 18.70
CA LEU A 142 19.45 3.05 18.29
C LEU A 142 20.05 1.75 17.72
N LYS A 143 19.52 0.62 18.19
CA LYS A 143 19.73 -0.71 17.60
C LYS A 143 18.38 -1.38 17.39
N VAL A 144 18.08 -1.75 16.15
CA VAL A 144 16.83 -2.42 15.79
C VAL A 144 17.13 -3.80 15.21
N PRO A 145 16.56 -4.88 15.75
CA PRO A 145 16.81 -6.22 15.25
C PRO A 145 16.34 -6.37 13.80
N THR A 146 17.10 -7.09 12.98
CA THR A 146 16.76 -7.38 11.59
C THR A 146 17.32 -8.73 11.18
N ASN A 147 16.58 -9.42 10.31
CA ASN A 147 17.04 -10.61 9.61
C ASN A 147 17.73 -10.27 8.26
N LEU A 148 17.75 -8.99 7.86
CA LEU A 148 18.33 -8.56 6.60
C LEU A 148 19.86 -8.59 6.67
N LYS A 149 20.49 -9.10 5.60
CA LYS A 149 21.96 -9.14 5.45
C LYS A 149 22.49 -7.99 4.61
N GLN A 150 21.68 -7.48 3.70
CA GLN A 150 22.00 -6.35 2.83
C GLN A 150 20.88 -5.31 2.92
N ILE A 151 21.27 -4.05 3.07
CA ILE A 151 20.38 -2.90 3.15
C ILE A 151 21.00 -1.79 2.30
N GLU A 152 20.20 -1.16 1.46
CA GLU A 152 20.62 -0.06 0.59
C GLU A 152 20.47 1.29 1.29
N GLU A 153 19.35 1.46 1.98
CA GLU A 153 18.97 2.71 2.64
C GLU A 153 18.13 2.41 3.88
N VAL A 154 18.39 3.13 4.97
CA VAL A 154 17.54 3.16 6.16
C VAL A 154 16.89 4.54 6.24
N ARG A 155 15.58 4.60 6.48
CA ARG A 155 14.84 5.84 6.72
C ARG A 155 14.17 5.79 8.08
N ILE A 156 14.28 6.86 8.85
CA ILE A 156 13.48 7.04 10.06
C ILE A 156 12.45 8.13 9.77
N ILE A 157 11.20 7.71 9.62
CA ILE A 157 10.11 8.55 9.14
C ILE A 157 9.26 9.01 10.33
N PRO A 158 9.13 10.33 10.58
CA PRO A 158 8.19 10.84 11.56
C PRO A 158 6.76 10.49 11.14
N LYS A 159 6.00 9.87 12.05
CA LYS A 159 4.57 9.64 11.93
C LYS A 159 3.88 10.17 13.18
N ASN A 160 2.56 10.33 13.12
CA ASN A 160 1.80 10.81 14.28
C ASN A 160 2.01 9.85 15.47
N ASN A 161 2.57 10.38 16.56
CA ASN A 161 2.94 9.66 17.79
C ASN A 161 4.03 8.57 17.72
N CYS A 162 4.75 8.41 16.60
CA CYS A 162 5.82 7.40 16.52
C CYS A 162 6.82 7.73 15.42
N TYR A 163 7.95 7.03 15.42
CA TYR A 163 8.81 6.92 14.25
C TYR A 163 8.64 5.54 13.60
N VAL A 164 8.72 5.48 12.29
CA VAL A 164 8.81 4.21 11.55
C VAL A 164 10.19 4.15 10.93
N LEU A 165 10.98 3.17 11.35
CA LEU A 165 12.24 2.84 10.68
C LEU A 165 11.90 1.92 9.50
N GLU A 166 12.29 2.34 8.30
CA GLU A 166 12.16 1.58 7.07
C GLU A 166 13.56 1.19 6.59
N ALA A 167 13.82 -0.11 6.51
CA ALA A 167 15.02 -0.66 5.87
C ALA A 167 14.68 -1.09 4.45
N ILE A 168 15.32 -0.45 3.49
CA ILE A 168 15.14 -0.68 2.06
C ILE A 168 16.22 -1.64 1.58
N TYR A 169 15.82 -2.67 0.86
CA TYR A 169 16.70 -3.68 0.30
C TYR A 169 16.13 -4.20 -1.02
N THR A 170 16.99 -4.70 -1.90
CA THR A 170 16.55 -5.34 -3.15
C THR A 170 16.53 -6.86 -2.96
N VAL A 171 15.48 -7.48 -3.49
CA VAL A 171 15.32 -8.92 -3.62
C VAL A 171 15.33 -9.25 -5.11
N GLN A 172 16.04 -10.31 -5.47
CA GLN A 172 16.03 -10.84 -6.84
C GLN A 172 14.65 -11.46 -7.11
N GLU A 173 14.07 -11.15 -8.27
CA GLU A 173 12.83 -11.77 -8.69
C GLU A 173 13.07 -13.23 -9.07
N ALA A 174 12.12 -14.10 -8.71
CA ALA A 174 12.16 -15.49 -9.11
C ALA A 174 11.88 -15.61 -10.62
N GLN A 175 12.36 -16.69 -11.23
CA GLN A 175 11.97 -17.03 -12.59
C GLN A 175 10.45 -17.31 -12.65
N LEU A 176 9.84 -16.99 -13.79
CA LEU A 176 8.41 -17.22 -13.98
C LEU A 176 8.09 -18.71 -13.91
N LEU A 177 7.02 -19.03 -13.18
CA LEU A 177 6.44 -20.38 -13.15
C LEU A 177 5.70 -20.70 -14.46
N PRO A 178 5.50 -21.98 -14.79
CA PRO A 178 4.62 -22.38 -15.90
C PRO A 178 3.21 -21.81 -15.74
N GLN A 179 2.68 -21.21 -16.80
CA GLN A 179 1.39 -20.49 -16.78
C GLN A 179 0.18 -21.38 -17.12
N GLU A 180 0.33 -22.70 -17.03
CA GLU A 180 -0.73 -23.69 -17.32
C GLU A 180 -1.89 -23.59 -16.34
N LYS A 181 -1.57 -23.36 -15.06
CA LYS A 181 -2.55 -23.17 -13.99
C LYS A 181 -2.72 -21.68 -13.72
N VAL A 182 -3.96 -21.21 -13.88
CA VAL A 182 -4.33 -19.81 -13.73
C VAL A 182 -5.32 -19.65 -12.59
N ALA A 183 -5.14 -18.65 -11.74
CA ALA A 183 -6.08 -18.30 -10.69
C ALA A 183 -6.59 -16.87 -10.84
N GLY A 184 -7.85 -16.67 -10.50
CA GLY A 184 -8.53 -15.37 -10.44
C GLY A 184 -8.67 -14.92 -9.00
N VAL A 185 -8.62 -13.61 -8.77
CA VAL A 185 -8.96 -12.98 -7.49
C VAL A 185 -9.94 -11.83 -7.72
N ASP A 186 -11.12 -11.96 -7.13
CA ASP A 186 -12.12 -10.89 -7.00
C ASP A 186 -11.98 -10.23 -5.62
N ILE A 187 -11.78 -8.91 -5.59
CA ILE A 187 -11.52 -8.16 -4.36
C ILE A 187 -12.80 -7.45 -3.89
N GLY A 188 -13.26 -7.78 -2.69
CA GLY A 188 -14.51 -7.25 -2.13
C GLY A 188 -14.39 -6.71 -0.71
N LEU A 189 -15.55 -6.45 -0.09
CA LEU A 189 -15.63 -5.92 1.28
C LEU A 189 -15.80 -6.99 2.36
N ASN A 190 -16.91 -7.75 2.29
CA ASN A 190 -17.21 -8.76 3.31
C ASN A 190 -16.34 -10.01 3.11
N ASN A 191 -16.07 -10.32 1.86
CA ASN A 191 -15.06 -11.25 1.40
C ASN A 191 -13.97 -10.35 0.84
N LEU A 192 -12.84 -10.23 1.54
CA LEU A 192 -11.74 -9.36 1.12
C LEU A 192 -11.22 -9.79 -0.25
N ALA A 193 -11.10 -11.09 -0.43
CA ALA A 193 -10.74 -11.72 -1.69
C ALA A 193 -11.52 -13.02 -1.84
N THR A 194 -12.07 -13.27 -3.02
CA THR A 194 -12.53 -14.59 -3.45
C THR A 194 -11.55 -15.09 -4.50
N VAL A 195 -11.07 -16.32 -4.33
CA VAL A 195 -10.04 -16.93 -5.18
C VAL A 195 -10.61 -18.19 -5.83
N GLY A 196 -10.53 -18.24 -7.16
CA GLY A 196 -10.90 -19.39 -7.99
C GLY A 196 -9.80 -19.69 -9.01
N SER A 197 -9.87 -20.83 -9.67
CA SER A 197 -8.87 -21.24 -10.66
C SER A 197 -9.50 -22.02 -11.80
N SER A 198 -8.78 -22.09 -12.92
CA SER A 198 -9.06 -23.00 -14.03
C SER A 198 -8.60 -24.45 -13.78
N ASP A 199 -7.83 -24.68 -12.71
CA ASP A 199 -7.41 -26.01 -12.27
C ASP A 199 -8.60 -26.75 -11.59
N PRO A 200 -9.01 -27.93 -12.11
CA PRO A 200 -10.12 -28.70 -11.54
C PRO A 200 -9.93 -29.11 -10.08
N ASP A 201 -8.68 -29.34 -9.65
CA ASP A 201 -8.37 -29.80 -8.30
C ASP A 201 -8.26 -28.63 -7.30
N PHE A 202 -8.37 -27.39 -7.81
CA PHE A 202 -8.30 -26.20 -6.99
C PHE A 202 -9.59 -26.01 -6.21
N LYS A 203 -9.51 -26.14 -4.89
CA LYS A 203 -10.61 -25.77 -3.98
C LYS A 203 -10.68 -24.24 -3.87
N PRO A 204 -11.74 -23.58 -4.39
CA PRO A 204 -11.91 -22.14 -4.26
C PRO A 204 -12.00 -21.74 -2.80
N PHE A 205 -11.50 -20.55 -2.49
CA PHE A 205 -11.49 -20.06 -1.12
C PHE A 205 -11.73 -18.56 -1.02
N ILE A 206 -12.21 -18.15 0.14
CA ILE A 206 -12.53 -16.78 0.47
C ILE A 206 -11.64 -16.35 1.64
N VAL A 207 -10.96 -15.23 1.49
CA VAL A 207 -10.35 -14.51 2.60
C VAL A 207 -11.40 -13.57 3.19
N ASP A 208 -11.70 -13.75 4.48
CA ASP A 208 -12.69 -12.92 5.15
C ASP A 208 -12.31 -11.41 5.10
N GLY A 209 -13.29 -10.53 5.07
CA GLY A 209 -13.09 -9.08 5.17
C GLY A 209 -13.83 -8.46 6.37
N LYS A 210 -14.63 -9.27 7.10
CA LYS A 210 -15.42 -8.78 8.24
C LYS A 210 -14.53 -8.30 9.38
N ALA A 211 -13.35 -8.87 9.57
CA ALA A 211 -12.38 -8.38 10.55
C ALA A 211 -11.96 -6.92 10.28
N LEU A 212 -11.70 -6.55 9.02
CA LEU A 212 -11.39 -5.17 8.62
C LEU A 212 -12.59 -4.25 8.87
N LYS A 213 -13.79 -4.72 8.53
CA LYS A 213 -15.03 -3.98 8.77
C LYS A 213 -15.27 -3.71 10.26
N SER A 214 -15.08 -4.72 11.10
CA SER A 214 -15.20 -4.61 12.56
C SER A 214 -14.16 -3.64 13.12
N CYS A 215 -12.90 -3.73 12.67
CA CYS A 215 -11.84 -2.80 13.04
C CYS A 215 -12.20 -1.34 12.68
N ASN A 216 -12.72 -1.11 11.48
CA ASN A 216 -13.16 0.20 11.00
C ASN A 216 -14.39 0.70 11.79
N GLN A 217 -15.37 -0.16 12.08
CA GLN A 217 -16.54 0.21 12.89
C GLN A 217 -16.14 0.64 14.30
N PHE A 218 -15.27 -0.12 14.98
CA PHE A 218 -14.72 0.26 16.28
C PHE A 218 -13.99 1.60 16.23
N TYR A 219 -13.14 1.77 15.21
CA TYR A 219 -12.41 3.01 14.98
C TYR A 219 -13.36 4.20 14.80
N ASN A 220 -14.37 4.09 13.94
CA ASN A 220 -15.33 5.17 13.67
C ASN A 220 -16.12 5.54 14.95
N LYS A 221 -16.59 4.54 15.72
CA LYS A 221 -17.30 4.78 16.98
C LYS A 221 -16.41 5.51 18.01
N LYS A 222 -15.16 5.08 18.17
CA LYS A 222 -14.22 5.72 19.11
C LYS A 222 -13.77 7.09 18.62
N LYS A 223 -13.56 7.27 17.31
CA LYS A 223 -13.19 8.54 16.68
C LYS A 223 -14.28 9.58 16.93
N ALA A 224 -15.55 9.25 16.67
CA ALA A 224 -16.67 10.16 16.90
C ALA A 224 -16.75 10.62 18.35
N LYS A 225 -16.66 9.68 19.31
CA LYS A 225 -16.64 10.02 20.76
C LYS A 225 -15.46 10.92 21.14
N LEU A 226 -14.27 10.67 20.60
CA LEU A 226 -13.09 11.49 20.91
C LEU A 226 -13.15 12.87 20.24
N GLN A 227 -13.73 12.96 19.05
CA GLN A 227 -13.91 14.23 18.34
C GLN A 227 -14.95 15.12 19.03
N SER A 228 -16.04 14.55 19.56
CA SER A 228 -17.05 15.32 20.30
C SER A 228 -16.54 15.89 21.63
N GLN A 229 -15.38 15.43 22.10
CA GLN A 229 -14.71 15.93 23.31
C GLN A 229 -13.65 17.00 23.00
N LEU A 230 -13.45 17.35 21.73
CA LEU A 230 -12.49 18.38 21.35
C LEU A 230 -13.14 19.76 21.37
N PRO A 231 -12.38 20.81 21.69
CA PRO A 231 -12.80 22.19 21.44
C PRO A 231 -13.15 22.42 19.96
N SER A 232 -14.05 23.36 19.67
CA SER A 232 -14.58 23.64 18.33
C SER A 232 -13.51 23.91 17.26
N ASN A 233 -12.35 24.45 17.66
CA ASN A 233 -11.23 24.77 16.76
C ASN A 233 -10.14 23.69 16.74
N GLN A 234 -10.38 22.52 17.33
CA GLN A 234 -9.43 21.42 17.41
C GLN A 234 -9.97 20.18 16.69
N PHE A 235 -9.32 19.80 15.60
CA PHE A 235 -9.74 18.65 14.77
C PHE A 235 -9.02 17.34 15.09
N THR A 236 -7.94 17.41 15.87
CA THR A 236 -7.09 16.25 16.21
C THR A 236 -6.57 16.32 17.64
N SER A 237 -6.16 15.18 18.19
CA SER A 237 -5.51 15.07 19.48
C SER A 237 -4.52 13.91 19.49
N LYS A 238 -3.59 13.88 20.46
CA LYS A 238 -2.68 12.74 20.63
C LYS A 238 -3.43 11.41 20.76
N LYS A 239 -4.60 11.40 21.42
CA LYS A 239 -5.45 10.21 21.55
C LYS A 239 -6.03 9.78 20.19
N LEU A 240 -6.54 10.72 19.38
CA LEU A 240 -7.05 10.44 18.04
C LEU A 240 -5.97 9.95 17.07
N GLU A 241 -4.78 10.56 17.13
CA GLU A 241 -3.63 10.13 16.35
C GLU A 241 -3.19 8.71 16.72
N GLY A 242 -3.13 8.39 18.02
CA GLY A 242 -2.83 7.03 18.49
C GLY A 242 -3.88 6.01 18.07
N LEU A 243 -5.17 6.38 18.13
CA LEU A 243 -6.28 5.56 17.65
C LEU A 243 -6.16 5.28 16.14
N THR A 244 -5.81 6.30 15.35
CA THR A 244 -5.61 6.21 13.89
C THR A 244 -4.42 5.33 13.55
N LEU A 245 -3.28 5.51 14.24
CA LEU A 245 -2.10 4.67 14.09
C LEU A 245 -2.41 3.19 14.39
N LYS A 246 -3.14 2.92 15.49
CA LYS A 246 -3.55 1.56 15.86
C LYS A 246 -4.43 0.92 14.78
N ARG A 247 -5.40 1.66 14.24
CA ARG A 247 -6.25 1.19 13.14
C ARG A 247 -5.41 0.88 11.90
N ASN A 248 -4.55 1.81 11.48
CA ASN A 248 -3.71 1.64 10.30
C ASN A 248 -2.81 0.41 10.43
N ASN A 249 -2.15 0.22 11.58
CA ASN A 249 -1.30 -0.95 11.80
C ASN A 249 -2.09 -2.26 11.74
N LYS A 250 -3.31 -2.31 12.30
CA LYS A 250 -4.19 -3.49 12.22
C LYS A 250 -4.60 -3.82 10.79
N VAL A 251 -5.03 -2.81 10.05
CA VAL A 251 -5.43 -2.97 8.64
C VAL A 251 -4.24 -3.43 7.80
N ASP A 252 -3.08 -2.79 7.98
CA ASP A 252 -1.85 -3.11 7.26
C ASP A 252 -1.40 -4.54 7.52
N TYR A 253 -1.38 -4.96 8.78
CA TYR A 253 -1.05 -6.33 9.19
C TYR A 253 -2.00 -7.35 8.54
N TYR A 254 -3.30 -7.07 8.59
CA TYR A 254 -4.31 -7.96 8.02
C TYR A 254 -4.11 -8.13 6.50
N LEU A 255 -3.93 -7.04 5.77
CA LEU A 255 -3.73 -7.09 4.32
C LEU A 255 -2.42 -7.80 3.94
N HIS A 256 -1.33 -7.57 4.70
CA HIS A 256 -0.08 -8.29 4.48
C HIS A 256 -0.26 -9.79 4.74
N THR A 257 -0.99 -10.20 5.78
CA THR A 257 -1.16 -11.62 6.08
C THR A 257 -2.12 -12.29 5.09
N ALA A 258 -3.20 -11.61 4.72
CA ALA A 258 -4.14 -12.05 3.68
C ALA A 258 -3.47 -12.27 2.32
N SER A 259 -2.70 -11.28 1.85
CA SER A 259 -2.00 -11.40 0.56
C SER A 259 -0.93 -12.49 0.60
N ARG A 260 -0.22 -12.68 1.73
CA ARG A 260 0.75 -13.78 1.87
C ARG A 260 0.06 -15.15 1.87
N LEU A 261 -1.07 -15.28 2.57
CA LEU A 261 -1.89 -16.50 2.57
C LEU A 261 -2.30 -16.86 1.14
N ILE A 262 -2.86 -15.91 0.39
CA ILE A 262 -3.29 -16.15 -1.00
C ILE A 262 -2.11 -16.63 -1.84
N ILE A 263 -0.99 -15.89 -1.86
CA ILE A 263 0.16 -16.26 -2.68
C ILE A 263 0.75 -17.62 -2.29
N ASN A 264 0.83 -17.94 -0.99
CA ASN A 264 1.27 -19.26 -0.55
C ASN A 264 0.33 -20.37 -1.04
N GLN A 265 -0.99 -20.17 -0.94
CA GLN A 265 -1.96 -21.15 -1.42
C GLN A 265 -1.88 -21.37 -2.95
N LEU A 266 -1.62 -20.30 -3.71
CA LEU A 266 -1.41 -20.39 -5.16
C LEU A 266 -0.11 -21.13 -5.50
N LEU A 267 0.98 -20.79 -4.82
CA LEU A 267 2.29 -21.41 -5.02
C LEU A 267 2.27 -22.90 -4.68
N GLU A 268 1.65 -23.29 -3.55
CA GLU A 268 1.47 -24.69 -3.13
C GLU A 268 0.73 -25.54 -4.19
N ARG A 269 -0.09 -24.91 -5.04
CA ARG A 269 -0.90 -25.57 -6.08
C ARG A 269 -0.28 -25.47 -7.48
N GLY A 270 0.91 -24.85 -7.59
CA GLY A 270 1.60 -24.66 -8.87
C GLY A 270 0.93 -23.67 -9.80
N VAL A 271 0.15 -22.71 -9.28
CA VAL A 271 -0.43 -21.63 -10.10
C VAL A 271 0.69 -20.67 -10.52
N GLY A 272 0.88 -20.48 -11.83
CA GLY A 272 1.90 -19.58 -12.37
C GLY A 272 1.37 -18.24 -12.89
N HIS A 273 0.04 -18.08 -13.03
CA HIS A 273 -0.57 -16.84 -13.49
C HIS A 273 -1.77 -16.45 -12.61
N LEU A 274 -1.72 -15.22 -12.10
CA LEU A 274 -2.74 -14.63 -11.25
C LEU A 274 -3.42 -13.46 -11.98
N VAL A 275 -4.73 -13.58 -12.16
CA VAL A 275 -5.59 -12.52 -12.70
C VAL A 275 -6.30 -11.84 -11.52
N ILE A 276 -6.18 -10.51 -11.42
CA ILE A 276 -6.81 -9.74 -10.36
C ILE A 276 -7.81 -8.79 -10.99
N GLY A 277 -9.07 -8.87 -10.54
CA GLY A 277 -10.10 -7.93 -10.91
C GLY A 277 -9.88 -6.56 -10.24
N LYS A 278 -10.01 -5.50 -11.04
CA LYS A 278 -9.89 -4.11 -10.59
C LYS A 278 -10.70 -3.20 -11.50
N ASN A 279 -11.70 -2.52 -10.94
CA ASN A 279 -12.36 -1.40 -11.62
C ASN A 279 -11.62 -0.09 -11.36
N GLU A 280 -11.36 0.69 -12.41
CA GLU A 280 -10.80 2.03 -12.28
C GLU A 280 -11.77 2.95 -11.51
N ASN A 281 -11.23 3.80 -10.65
CA ASN A 281 -11.99 4.82 -9.90
C ASN A 281 -13.18 4.32 -9.06
N TRP A 282 -13.30 3.01 -8.81
CA TRP A 282 -14.34 2.38 -7.99
C TRP A 282 -14.44 2.87 -6.53
N LYS A 283 -13.59 3.83 -6.13
CA LYS A 283 -13.63 4.51 -4.83
C LYS A 283 -14.07 5.96 -4.87
N GLN A 284 -14.04 6.61 -6.03
CA GLN A 284 -14.23 8.05 -6.13
C GLN A 284 -15.72 8.43 -6.21
N ASN A 285 -16.57 7.60 -6.82
CA ASN A 285 -18.00 7.87 -7.01
C ASN A 285 -18.89 6.67 -6.63
N ILE A 286 -18.71 6.13 -5.43
CA ILE A 286 -19.51 4.98 -5.01
C ILE A 286 -20.90 5.45 -4.54
N GLU A 287 -21.96 4.95 -5.17
CA GLU A 287 -23.35 5.22 -4.79
C GLU A 287 -24.06 3.96 -4.25
N ILE A 288 -23.42 3.24 -3.32
CA ILE A 288 -23.99 2.01 -2.71
C ILE A 288 -24.59 2.26 -1.31
N GLY A 289 -24.86 3.54 -1.01
CA GLY A 289 -25.40 4.04 0.25
C GLY A 289 -24.33 4.45 1.27
N LYS A 290 -24.61 5.51 2.05
CA LYS A 290 -23.67 6.19 2.99
C LYS A 290 -22.83 5.23 3.85
N ARG A 291 -23.47 4.22 4.46
CA ARG A 291 -22.80 3.24 5.34
C ARG A 291 -21.86 2.31 4.56
N ASN A 292 -22.24 1.88 3.37
CA ASN A 292 -21.42 1.01 2.55
C ASN A 292 -20.27 1.79 1.90
N ASN A 293 -20.51 3.02 1.44
CA ASN A 293 -19.49 3.94 0.93
C ASN A 293 -18.38 4.17 1.97
N GLN A 294 -18.74 4.43 3.23
CA GLN A 294 -17.76 4.60 4.30
C GLN A 294 -16.91 3.34 4.52
N ASN A 295 -17.52 2.15 4.53
CA ASN A 295 -16.77 0.91 4.72
C ASN A 295 -15.83 0.63 3.54
N PHE A 296 -16.31 0.88 2.32
CA PHE A 296 -15.55 0.64 1.10
C PHE A 296 -14.35 1.56 0.95
N THR A 297 -14.55 2.85 1.17
CA THR A 297 -13.49 3.86 1.10
C THR A 297 -12.40 3.61 2.15
N GLN A 298 -12.74 3.07 3.32
CA GLN A 298 -11.81 2.83 4.43
C GLN A 298 -10.91 1.58 4.27
N ILE A 299 -11.22 0.65 3.37
CA ILE A 299 -10.37 -0.51 3.07
C ILE A 299 -9.42 -0.14 1.92
N PRO A 300 -8.09 -0.18 2.08
CA PRO A 300 -7.16 0.28 1.05
C PRO A 300 -6.91 -0.80 -0.02
N HIS A 301 -7.91 -1.08 -0.86
CA HIS A 301 -7.82 -2.11 -1.91
C HIS A 301 -6.64 -1.94 -2.88
N ALA A 302 -6.30 -0.72 -3.32
CA ALA A 302 -5.13 -0.49 -4.18
C ALA A 302 -3.84 -1.03 -3.53
N ARG A 303 -3.66 -0.76 -2.24
CA ARG A 303 -2.53 -1.29 -1.48
C ARG A 303 -2.57 -2.82 -1.35
N PHE A 304 -3.76 -3.41 -1.26
CA PHE A 304 -3.91 -4.87 -1.23
C PHE A 304 -3.53 -5.51 -2.56
N ILE A 305 -3.92 -4.90 -3.69
CA ILE A 305 -3.48 -5.28 -5.03
C ILE A 305 -1.97 -5.18 -5.13
N ASP A 306 -1.36 -4.05 -4.76
CA ASP A 306 0.10 -3.89 -4.77
C ASP A 306 0.78 -5.01 -3.96
N GLN A 307 0.21 -5.37 -2.81
CA GLN A 307 0.72 -6.45 -1.97
C GLN A 307 0.57 -7.85 -2.57
N LEU A 308 -0.48 -8.11 -3.33
CA LEU A 308 -0.62 -9.36 -4.08
C LEU A 308 0.40 -9.39 -5.21
N THR A 309 0.49 -8.30 -5.98
CA THR A 309 1.38 -8.16 -7.15
C THR A 309 2.83 -8.42 -6.78
N TYR A 310 3.40 -7.63 -5.87
CA TYR A 310 4.83 -7.77 -5.58
C TYR A 310 5.14 -9.13 -4.95
N LYS A 311 4.21 -9.72 -4.18
CA LYS A 311 4.44 -11.04 -3.56
C LYS A 311 4.35 -12.18 -4.56
N ALA A 312 3.46 -12.09 -5.53
CA ALA A 312 3.34 -13.04 -6.63
C ALA A 312 4.62 -13.02 -7.47
N GLU A 313 5.06 -11.83 -7.88
CA GLU A 313 6.29 -11.62 -8.67
C GLU A 313 7.54 -12.13 -7.92
N LEU A 314 7.62 -11.94 -6.60
CA LEU A 314 8.71 -12.49 -5.78
C LEU A 314 8.82 -14.02 -5.81
N VAL A 315 7.73 -14.73 -6.15
CA VAL A 315 7.71 -16.21 -6.22
C VAL A 315 7.50 -16.71 -7.66
N GLY A 316 7.63 -15.83 -8.66
CA GLY A 316 7.55 -16.23 -10.08
C GLY A 316 6.13 -16.32 -10.64
N ILE A 317 5.12 -15.86 -9.90
CA ILE A 317 3.73 -15.83 -10.39
C ILE A 317 3.52 -14.55 -11.19
N LYS A 318 3.18 -14.67 -12.47
CA LYS A 318 2.80 -13.55 -13.34
C LYS A 318 1.50 -12.94 -12.86
N VAL A 319 1.37 -11.61 -12.89
CA VAL A 319 0.14 -10.92 -12.50
C VAL A 319 -0.44 -10.12 -13.66
N THR A 320 -1.76 -10.21 -13.84
CA THR A 320 -2.51 -9.42 -14.82
C THR A 320 -3.69 -8.74 -14.13
N LEU A 321 -3.79 -7.42 -14.27
CA LEU A 321 -4.95 -6.65 -13.81
C LEU A 321 -5.97 -6.57 -14.95
N THR A 322 -7.25 -6.78 -14.62
CA THR A 322 -8.35 -6.70 -15.60
C THR A 322 -9.57 -6.00 -14.99
N GLU A 323 -10.41 -5.42 -15.85
CA GLU A 323 -11.63 -4.73 -15.44
C GLU A 323 -12.79 -5.71 -15.20
N GLU A 324 -13.68 -5.40 -14.25
CA GLU A 324 -14.69 -6.34 -13.75
C GLU A 324 -16.12 -6.04 -14.25
N SER A 325 -16.30 -5.22 -15.29
CA SER A 325 -17.61 -4.88 -15.84
C SER A 325 -18.37 -6.13 -16.23
N TYR A 326 -19.65 -6.20 -15.82
CA TYR A 326 -20.58 -7.30 -16.09
C TYR A 326 -20.21 -8.68 -15.51
N THR A 327 -19.06 -8.84 -14.85
CA THR A 327 -18.58 -10.12 -14.30
C THR A 327 -19.49 -10.69 -13.20
N SER A 328 -20.12 -9.83 -12.41
CA SER A 328 -21.04 -10.23 -11.33
C SER A 328 -22.47 -10.52 -11.81
N ARG A 329 -22.81 -10.17 -13.05
CA ARG A 329 -24.15 -10.38 -13.64
C ARG A 329 -24.20 -11.57 -14.58
N CYS A 330 -23.15 -11.76 -15.36
CA CYS A 330 -23.09 -12.87 -16.31
C CYS A 330 -22.92 -14.19 -15.56
N SER A 331 -23.55 -15.23 -16.03
CA SER A 331 -23.45 -16.57 -15.48
C SER A 331 -22.19 -17.27 -15.96
N PHE A 332 -21.27 -17.53 -15.02
CA PHE A 332 -20.13 -18.39 -15.28
C PHE A 332 -20.56 -19.82 -15.66
N PRO A 333 -21.51 -20.46 -14.92
CA PRO A 333 -21.96 -21.80 -15.27
C PRO A 333 -22.53 -21.94 -16.68
N ASP A 334 -23.21 -20.91 -17.19
CA ASP A 334 -23.83 -20.93 -18.53
C ASP A 334 -22.87 -20.48 -19.64
N LEU A 335 -21.58 -20.30 -19.31
CA LEU A 335 -20.55 -19.67 -20.15
C LEU A 335 -21.07 -18.40 -20.84
N GLU A 336 -21.85 -17.60 -20.12
CA GLU A 336 -22.48 -16.41 -20.70
C GLU A 336 -21.40 -15.41 -21.14
N PRO A 337 -21.46 -14.86 -22.37
CA PRO A 337 -20.50 -13.87 -22.84
C PRO A 337 -20.45 -12.68 -21.88
N ILE A 338 -19.26 -12.21 -21.50
CA ILE A 338 -19.13 -11.20 -20.44
C ILE A 338 -19.31 -9.79 -21.02
N LYS A 339 -20.57 -9.43 -21.25
CA LYS A 339 -20.98 -8.13 -21.79
C LYS A 339 -22.33 -7.70 -21.23
N LYS A 340 -22.78 -6.49 -21.62
CA LYS A 340 -24.14 -6.06 -21.33
C LYS A 340 -25.13 -6.91 -22.15
N HIS A 341 -26.08 -7.53 -21.47
CA HIS A 341 -27.21 -8.21 -22.09
C HIS A 341 -28.53 -7.51 -21.76
N THR A 342 -29.53 -7.67 -22.62
CA THR A 342 -30.92 -7.31 -22.34
C THR A 342 -31.50 -8.28 -21.32
N ASN A 343 -31.35 -9.58 -21.59
CA ASN A 343 -31.75 -10.67 -20.72
C ASN A 343 -30.52 -11.48 -20.33
N TYR A 344 -30.26 -11.60 -19.03
CA TYR A 344 -29.13 -12.37 -18.51
C TYR A 344 -29.56 -13.82 -18.28
N LYS A 345 -28.68 -14.79 -18.58
CA LYS A 345 -28.96 -16.23 -18.37
C LYS A 345 -29.05 -16.58 -16.88
N GLY A 346 -28.21 -15.97 -16.06
CA GLY A 346 -28.21 -16.14 -14.63
C GLY A 346 -28.68 -14.91 -13.87
N ARG A 347 -28.95 -15.10 -12.58
CA ARG A 347 -29.29 -13.99 -11.68
C ARG A 347 -28.69 -14.17 -10.30
N ARG A 348 -28.28 -13.05 -9.71
CA ARG A 348 -27.96 -12.99 -8.29
C ARG A 348 -29.25 -13.02 -7.48
N VAL A 349 -29.46 -14.08 -6.71
CA VAL A 349 -30.67 -14.24 -5.89
C VAL A 349 -30.57 -13.42 -4.62
N LYS A 350 -29.45 -13.55 -3.92
CA LYS A 350 -29.13 -12.78 -2.71
C LYS A 350 -27.63 -12.65 -2.55
N ARG A 351 -27.18 -11.88 -1.56
CA ARG A 351 -25.76 -11.74 -1.27
C ARG A 351 -25.13 -13.11 -1.02
N GLY A 352 -24.07 -13.42 -1.79
CA GLY A 352 -23.36 -14.69 -1.72
C GLY A 352 -24.00 -15.85 -2.48
N LEU A 353 -25.14 -15.65 -3.17
CA LEU A 353 -25.82 -16.71 -3.94
C LEU A 353 -26.19 -16.23 -5.34
N PHE A 354 -25.74 -16.96 -6.35
CA PHE A 354 -26.06 -16.78 -7.76
C PHE A 354 -26.71 -18.05 -8.29
N ASN A 355 -27.67 -17.89 -9.21
CA ASN A 355 -28.40 -18.98 -9.84
C ASN A 355 -28.22 -18.90 -11.36
N SER A 356 -27.75 -19.98 -11.96
CA SER A 356 -27.64 -20.11 -13.43
C SER A 356 -29.02 -20.30 -14.08
N SER A 357 -29.03 -20.34 -15.41
CA SER A 357 -30.22 -20.68 -16.20
C SER A 357 -30.68 -22.12 -15.96
N SER A 358 -29.73 -23.05 -15.78
CA SER A 358 -29.97 -24.46 -15.44
C SER A 358 -30.45 -24.71 -13.99
N GLY A 359 -30.58 -23.66 -13.17
CA GLY A 359 -30.96 -23.79 -11.75
C GLY A 359 -29.80 -24.15 -10.81
N GLN A 360 -28.58 -24.21 -11.33
CA GLN A 360 -27.38 -24.44 -10.53
C GLN A 360 -27.07 -23.23 -9.64
N LYS A 361 -26.76 -23.50 -8.37
CA LYS A 361 -26.48 -22.50 -7.36
C LYS A 361 -24.98 -22.42 -7.08
N ILE A 362 -24.39 -21.25 -7.29
CA ILE A 362 -22.97 -20.97 -7.02
C ILE A 362 -22.83 -19.78 -6.07
N ASN A 363 -21.70 -19.69 -5.37
CA ASN A 363 -21.36 -18.48 -4.65
C ASN A 363 -21.24 -17.30 -5.64
N ALA A 364 -21.94 -16.19 -5.36
CA ALA A 364 -21.98 -15.05 -6.26
C ALA A 364 -20.61 -14.36 -6.47
N ASP A 365 -19.77 -14.35 -5.44
CA ASP A 365 -18.44 -13.74 -5.54
C ASP A 365 -17.47 -14.69 -6.26
N LEU A 366 -17.67 -16.02 -6.15
CA LEU A 366 -16.94 -17.00 -6.95
C LEU A 366 -17.33 -16.91 -8.44
N ASN A 367 -18.61 -16.73 -8.75
CA ASN A 367 -19.07 -16.48 -10.11
C ASN A 367 -18.37 -15.24 -10.72
N GLY A 368 -18.31 -14.13 -9.97
CA GLY A 368 -17.57 -12.94 -10.37
C GLY A 368 -16.10 -13.22 -10.62
N CYS A 369 -15.44 -13.88 -9.67
CA CYS A 369 -14.03 -14.28 -9.76
C CYS A 369 -13.71 -15.15 -10.99
N LEU A 370 -14.55 -16.14 -11.31
CA LEU A 370 -14.32 -17.02 -12.46
C LEU A 370 -14.59 -16.31 -13.79
N ASN A 371 -15.55 -15.39 -13.83
CA ASN A 371 -15.74 -14.51 -14.99
C ASN A 371 -14.57 -13.54 -15.20
N ILE A 372 -13.98 -13.01 -14.12
CA ILE A 372 -12.74 -12.21 -14.20
C ILE A 372 -11.62 -13.01 -14.87
N LEU A 373 -11.49 -14.29 -14.51
CA LEU A 373 -10.50 -15.17 -15.11
C LEU A 373 -10.80 -15.39 -16.61
N ARG A 374 -12.04 -15.73 -16.97
CA ARG A 374 -12.50 -15.91 -18.36
C ARG A 374 -12.20 -14.72 -19.26
N LYS A 375 -12.29 -13.49 -18.75
CA LYS A 375 -11.94 -12.29 -19.54
C LYS A 375 -10.50 -12.26 -20.04
N VAL A 376 -9.58 -12.90 -19.32
CA VAL A 376 -8.15 -12.85 -19.63
C VAL A 376 -7.69 -14.09 -20.38
N VAL A 377 -8.17 -15.27 -19.99
CA VAL A 377 -7.69 -16.54 -20.56
C VAL A 377 -8.67 -17.19 -21.54
N GLY A 378 -9.86 -16.61 -21.70
CA GLY A 378 -10.92 -17.17 -22.54
C GLY A 378 -11.62 -18.38 -21.90
N ASP A 379 -12.52 -18.96 -22.68
CA ASP A 379 -13.36 -20.08 -22.23
C ASP A 379 -12.66 -21.44 -22.43
N SER A 380 -11.72 -21.52 -23.37
CA SER A 380 -11.06 -22.77 -23.76
C SER A 380 -10.30 -23.47 -22.63
N ILE A 381 -9.86 -22.73 -21.61
CA ILE A 381 -9.20 -23.31 -20.43
C ILE A 381 -10.14 -24.19 -19.58
N PHE A 382 -11.45 -24.06 -19.80
CA PHE A 382 -12.52 -24.80 -19.15
C PHE A 382 -13.14 -25.88 -20.05
N ASP A 383 -12.75 -25.97 -21.33
CA ASP A 383 -13.26 -26.97 -22.26
C ASP A 383 -12.93 -28.40 -21.77
N GLY A 384 -13.90 -29.30 -21.86
CA GLY A 384 -13.75 -30.70 -21.43
C GLY A 384 -13.69 -30.94 -19.91
N LYS A 385 -13.81 -29.89 -19.08
CA LYS A 385 -13.84 -29.99 -17.62
C LYS A 385 -15.26 -29.69 -17.11
N PRO A 386 -15.87 -30.55 -16.27
CA PRO A 386 -17.20 -30.27 -15.73
C PRO A 386 -17.17 -29.00 -14.84
N ILE A 387 -17.76 -27.91 -15.36
CA ILE A 387 -17.91 -26.62 -14.67
C ILE A 387 -18.56 -26.79 -13.29
N GLU A 388 -19.42 -27.79 -13.16
CA GLU A 388 -20.15 -28.16 -11.95
C GLU A 388 -19.23 -28.47 -10.74
N ARG A 389 -17.98 -28.88 -10.98
CA ARG A 389 -17.01 -29.20 -9.90
C ARG A 389 -16.35 -27.97 -9.29
N LEU A 390 -16.34 -26.85 -10.02
CA LEU A 390 -15.89 -25.55 -9.51
C LEU A 390 -16.97 -24.90 -8.62
N VAL A 391 -18.18 -25.48 -8.58
CA VAL A 391 -19.35 -25.01 -7.82
C VAL A 391 -19.37 -25.61 -6.40
N VAL A 392 -18.23 -25.65 -5.74
CA VAL A 392 -18.14 -25.99 -4.32
C VAL A 392 -18.33 -24.75 -3.46
N SER A 393 -18.83 -24.93 -2.23
CA SER A 393 -18.86 -23.86 -1.24
C SER A 393 -17.42 -23.44 -0.92
N PRO A 394 -17.01 -22.18 -1.17
CA PRO A 394 -15.62 -21.78 -0.96
C PRO A 394 -15.22 -21.92 0.51
N VAL A 395 -14.03 -22.46 0.77
CA VAL A 395 -13.48 -22.52 2.13
C VAL A 395 -13.19 -21.10 2.61
N ARG A 396 -13.64 -20.75 3.81
CA ARG A 396 -13.41 -19.40 4.37
C ARG A 396 -12.19 -19.42 5.28
N PHE A 397 -11.20 -18.60 4.93
CA PHE A 397 -10.01 -18.38 5.75
C PHE A 397 -10.11 -17.10 6.57
N GLN A 398 -9.69 -17.20 7.84
CA GLN A 398 -9.30 -16.04 8.64
C GLN A 398 -7.77 -15.92 8.57
N PRO A 399 -7.24 -14.85 7.97
CA PRO A 399 -5.81 -14.73 7.72
C PRO A 399 -4.99 -14.41 8.98
N TYR A 400 -5.58 -14.38 10.17
CA TYR A 400 -4.87 -14.24 11.43
C TYR A 400 -5.27 -15.37 12.38
N LYS A 401 -4.29 -15.96 13.07
CA LYS A 401 -4.56 -16.72 14.30
C LYS A 401 -4.81 -15.69 15.42
N ALA A 402 -5.89 -15.89 16.17
CA ALA A 402 -6.30 -15.01 17.26
C ALA A 402 -5.20 -14.88 18.34
#